data_AF-A0A959WUB6-F1
#
_entry.id   AF-A0A959WUB6-F1
#
_cell.length_a   1.000
_cell.length_b   1.000
_cell.length_c   1.000
_cell.angle_alpha   90.00
_cell.angle_beta   90.00
_cell.angle_gamma   90.00
#
_symmetry.space_group_name_H-M   'P 1'
#
loop_
_entity.id
_entity.type
_entity.pdbx_description
1 polymer ?
#
loop_
_entity_poly.entity_id
_entity_poly.type
_entity_poly.pdbx_seq_one_letter_code
_entity_poly.pdbx_strand_id
1 'polypeptide(L)'
;MRRDLARALIRTLYAVVFVAGGAVHAVRGRADPEGYRVFGDTALVGRMSAWWTSFVMPNIGWLTWGVAAFEIACGLALLWRGHAVTWAAWAIVAFLAFVAVLGYGFPTSGVVEDLLKNRLATIVMGLAVAPLLTGPPPAGIGAAWRAARGAGSARRGGRGAG
;
A
#
# COMPACT_ATOMS: atom_id res chain seq x y z
N MET A 1 -4.10 -20.53 11.08
CA MET A 1 -5.07 -19.79 11.95
C MET A 1 -4.69 -18.33 12.18
N ARG A 2 -3.71 -17.98 13.04
CA ARG A 2 -3.29 -16.56 13.24
C ARG A 2 -2.79 -15.92 11.95
N ARG A 3 -2.10 -16.70 11.11
CA ARG A 3 -1.58 -16.27 9.81
C ARG A 3 -2.68 -15.94 8.80
N ASP A 4 -3.75 -16.74 8.73
CA ASP A 4 -4.82 -16.55 7.73
C ASP A 4 -5.69 -15.34 8.06
N LEU A 5 -6.00 -15.14 9.36
CA LEU A 5 -6.65 -13.93 9.84
C LEU A 5 -5.79 -12.69 9.59
N ALA A 6 -4.50 -12.74 9.90
CA ALA A 6 -3.58 -11.63 9.64
C ALA A 6 -3.52 -11.29 8.14
N ARG A 7 -3.40 -12.30 7.26
CA ARG A 7 -3.42 -12.10 5.80
C ARG A 7 -4.76 -11.50 5.34
N ALA A 8 -5.90 -11.94 5.88
CA ALA A 8 -7.21 -11.38 5.54
C ALA A 8 -7.35 -9.91 5.97
N LEU A 9 -6.87 -9.59 7.18
CA LEU A 9 -6.84 -8.21 7.70
C LEU A 9 -5.95 -7.32 6.83
N ILE A 10 -4.71 -7.73 6.56
CA ILE A 10 -3.78 -6.99 5.68
C ILE A 10 -4.42 -6.75 4.32
N ARG A 11 -4.97 -7.78 3.68
CA ARG A 11 -5.63 -7.65 2.37
C ARG A 11 -6.78 -6.65 2.40
N THR A 12 -7.62 -6.69 3.44
CA THR A 12 -8.77 -5.79 3.56
C THR A 12 -8.32 -4.35 3.78
N LEU A 13 -7.38 -4.13 4.71
CA LEU A 13 -6.84 -2.80 5.01
C LEU A 13 -6.16 -2.19 3.79
N TYR A 14 -5.29 -2.93 3.13
CA TYR A 14 -4.60 -2.46 1.94
C TYR A 14 -5.55 -2.24 0.77
N ALA A 15 -6.57 -3.08 0.59
CA ALA A 15 -7.59 -2.84 -0.43
C ALA A 15 -8.29 -1.50 -0.21
N VAL A 16 -8.71 -1.20 1.03
CA VAL A 16 -9.34 0.08 1.36
C VAL A 16 -8.37 1.24 1.13
N VAL A 17 -7.15 1.15 1.66
CA VAL A 17 -6.14 2.22 1.54
C VAL A 17 -5.80 2.50 0.07
N PHE A 18 -5.58 1.48 -0.75
CA PHE A 18 -5.20 1.67 -2.15
C PHE A 18 -6.38 2.13 -3.02
N VAL A 19 -7.59 1.65 -2.78
CA VAL A 19 -8.77 2.18 -3.51
C VAL A 19 -9.03 3.64 -3.13
N ALA A 20 -8.94 3.98 -1.85
CA ALA A 20 -9.09 5.36 -1.38
C ALA A 20 -7.95 6.26 -1.90
N GLY A 21 -6.70 5.80 -1.84
CA GLY A 21 -5.54 6.47 -2.41
C GLY A 21 -5.72 6.77 -3.89
N GLY A 22 -6.20 5.79 -4.66
CA GLY A 22 -6.39 5.97 -6.09
C GLY A 22 -7.47 7.01 -6.40
N ALA A 23 -8.55 7.03 -5.61
CA ALA A 23 -9.55 8.10 -5.69
C ALA A 23 -8.96 9.47 -5.34
N VAL A 24 -8.14 9.56 -4.29
CA VAL A 24 -7.43 10.80 -3.92
C VAL A 24 -6.51 11.27 -5.04
N HIS A 25 -5.74 10.37 -5.67
CA HIS A 25 -4.85 10.73 -6.78
C HIS A 25 -5.62 11.20 -8.01
N ALA A 26 -6.73 10.55 -8.35
CA ALA A 26 -7.60 10.96 -9.46
C ALA A 26 -8.15 12.39 -9.27
N VAL A 27 -8.47 12.76 -8.02
CA VAL A 27 -8.99 14.10 -7.68
C VAL A 27 -7.86 15.12 -7.57
N ARG A 28 -6.86 14.87 -6.70
CA ARG A 28 -5.81 15.87 -6.39
C ARG A 28 -4.90 16.16 -7.57
N GLY A 29 -4.65 15.19 -8.46
CA GLY A 29 -3.89 15.45 -9.67
C GLY A 29 -4.51 16.50 -10.61
N ARG A 30 -5.78 16.85 -10.40
CA ARG A 30 -6.48 17.93 -11.11
C ARG A 30 -6.77 19.15 -10.24
N ALA A 31 -7.16 18.93 -8.99
CA ALA A 31 -7.52 20.02 -8.09
C ALA A 31 -6.30 20.76 -7.52
N ASP A 32 -5.18 20.06 -7.34
CA ASP A 32 -3.97 20.56 -6.68
C ASP A 32 -2.72 19.82 -7.21
N PRO A 33 -2.40 19.98 -8.51
CA PRO A 33 -1.24 19.32 -9.13
C PRO A 33 0.09 19.79 -8.54
N GLU A 34 0.18 21.07 -8.16
CA GLU A 34 1.40 21.65 -7.58
C GLU A 34 1.72 21.06 -6.21
N GLY A 35 0.71 20.59 -5.46
CA GLY A 35 0.89 19.85 -4.22
C GLY A 35 1.75 18.59 -4.35
N TYR A 36 2.02 18.09 -5.57
CA TYR A 36 2.93 16.96 -5.80
C TYR A 36 4.40 17.35 -5.93
N ARG A 37 4.73 18.65 -6.07
CA ARG A 37 6.11 19.09 -6.26
C ARG A 37 7.00 18.72 -5.07
N VAL A 38 6.44 18.79 -3.86
CA VAL A 38 7.13 18.52 -2.59
C VAL A 38 7.74 17.11 -2.51
N PHE A 39 7.20 16.14 -3.24
CA PHE A 39 7.76 14.79 -3.27
C PHE A 39 9.13 14.76 -3.98
N GLY A 40 9.34 15.59 -5.00
CA GLY A 40 10.63 15.75 -5.65
C GLY A 40 11.68 16.40 -4.75
N ASP A 41 11.25 17.31 -3.86
CA ASP A 41 12.13 18.05 -2.94
C ASP A 41 12.70 17.15 -1.82
N THR A 42 12.03 16.03 -1.52
CA THR A 42 12.42 15.09 -0.45
C THR A 42 13.08 13.81 -0.96
N ALA A 43 13.32 13.71 -2.27
CA ALA A 43 13.88 12.51 -2.89
C ALA A 43 15.32 12.25 -2.41
N LEU A 44 15.62 10.99 -2.06
CA LEU A 44 16.96 10.60 -1.57
C LEU A 44 18.09 10.78 -2.59
N VAL A 45 17.75 10.79 -3.88
CA VAL A 45 18.73 10.84 -4.97
C VAL A 45 18.43 12.04 -5.85
N GLY A 46 19.42 12.91 -6.05
CA GLY A 46 19.26 14.14 -6.85
C GLY A 46 18.75 13.88 -8.28
N ARG A 47 19.13 12.76 -8.90
CA ARG A 47 18.60 12.33 -10.21
C ARG A 47 17.09 12.09 -10.20
N MET A 48 16.55 11.57 -9.10
CA MET A 48 15.11 11.37 -8.93
C MET A 48 14.38 12.70 -8.80
N SER A 49 14.93 13.65 -8.04
CA SER A 49 14.39 15.01 -7.94
C SER A 49 14.38 15.73 -9.30
N ALA A 50 15.46 15.62 -10.07
CA ALA A 50 15.54 16.18 -11.42
C ALA A 50 14.53 15.53 -12.38
N TRP A 51 14.37 14.21 -12.33
CA TRP A 51 13.35 13.51 -13.12
C TRP A 51 11.92 13.90 -12.69
N TRP A 52 11.68 14.06 -11.39
CA TRP A 52 10.38 14.48 -10.87
C TRP A 52 9.99 15.86 -11.42
N THR A 53 10.90 16.82 -11.35
CA THR A 53 10.65 18.19 -11.82
C THR A 53 10.58 18.30 -13.34
N SER A 54 11.43 17.59 -14.09
CA SER A 54 11.50 17.69 -15.56
C SER A 54 10.51 16.81 -16.32
N PHE A 55 10.03 15.71 -15.73
CA PHE A 55 9.13 14.77 -16.38
C PHE A 55 7.82 14.59 -15.63
N VAL A 56 7.86 14.31 -14.32
CA VAL A 56 6.63 13.99 -13.56
C VAL A 56 5.73 15.21 -13.44
N MET A 57 6.25 16.34 -12.97
CA MET A 57 5.46 17.55 -12.76
C MET A 57 4.78 18.08 -14.04
N PRO A 58 5.47 18.17 -15.20
CA PRO A 58 4.82 18.56 -16.45
C PRO A 58 3.71 17.62 -16.92
N ASN A 59 3.79 16.34 -16.54
CA ASN A 59 2.84 15.30 -16.95
C ASN A 59 1.91 14.86 -15.80
N ILE A 60 1.92 15.56 -14.66
CA ILE A 60 1.35 15.05 -13.40
C ILE A 60 -0.13 14.73 -13.54
N GLY A 61 -0.89 15.53 -14.29
CA GLY A 61 -2.33 15.34 -14.46
C GLY A 61 -2.71 13.99 -15.08
N TRP A 62 -1.93 13.45 -16.03
CA TRP A 62 -2.17 12.13 -16.59
C TRP A 62 -1.48 11.02 -15.79
N LEU A 63 -0.29 11.31 -15.24
CA LEU A 63 0.42 10.34 -14.40
C LEU A 63 -0.38 9.99 -13.14
N THR A 64 -1.10 10.94 -12.54
CA THR A 64 -1.99 10.64 -11.40
C THR A 64 -3.18 9.78 -11.77
N TRP A 65 -3.65 9.80 -13.03
CA TRP A 65 -4.63 8.80 -13.51
C TRP A 65 -4.00 7.42 -13.61
N GLY A 66 -2.76 7.34 -14.08
CA GLY A 66 -1.98 6.10 -14.09
C GLY A 66 -1.82 5.52 -12.68
N VAL A 67 -1.42 6.35 -11.71
CA VAL A 67 -1.33 5.97 -10.29
C VAL A 67 -2.70 5.57 -9.74
N ALA A 68 -3.75 6.33 -10.02
CA ALA A 68 -5.11 6.00 -9.57
C ALA A 68 -5.57 4.63 -10.07
N ALA A 69 -5.39 4.36 -11.37
CA ALA A 69 -5.74 3.08 -11.98
C ALA A 69 -4.91 1.94 -11.37
N PHE A 70 -3.61 2.16 -11.19
CA PHE A 70 -2.70 1.21 -10.55
C PHE A 70 -3.16 0.86 -9.12
N GLU A 71 -3.43 1.87 -8.29
CA GLU A 71 -3.78 1.64 -6.90
C GLU A 71 -5.14 0.95 -6.75
N ILE A 72 -6.15 1.39 -7.52
CA ILE A 72 -7.46 0.75 -7.53
C ILE A 72 -7.33 -0.71 -7.99
N ALA A 73 -6.57 -0.97 -9.06
CA ALA A 73 -6.36 -2.34 -9.56
C ALA A 73 -5.68 -3.22 -8.50
N CYS A 74 -4.65 -2.72 -7.82
CA CYS A 74 -3.99 -3.44 -6.73
C CYS A 74 -4.96 -3.71 -5.57
N GLY A 75 -5.73 -2.71 -5.15
CA GLY A 75 -6.69 -2.85 -4.06
C GLY A 75 -7.78 -3.88 -4.36
N LEU A 76 -8.34 -3.87 -5.58
CA LEU A 76 -9.31 -4.87 -6.01
C LEU A 76 -8.69 -6.27 -6.16
N ALA A 77 -7.47 -6.37 -6.69
CA ALA A 77 -6.76 -7.64 -6.82
C ALA A 77 -6.47 -8.30 -5.45
N LEU A 78 -6.22 -7.51 -4.40
CA LEU A 78 -6.10 -8.02 -3.03
C LEU A 78 -7.39 -8.67 -2.51
N LEU A 79 -8.55 -8.26 -2.98
CA LEU A 79 -9.84 -8.86 -2.61
C LEU A 79 -10.16 -10.13 -3.41
N TRP A 80 -9.38 -10.41 -4.45
CA TRP A 80 -9.55 -11.58 -5.32
C TRP A 80 -9.02 -12.87 -4.68
N ARG A 81 -8.46 -13.78 -5.48
CA ARG A 81 -7.93 -15.08 -5.08
C ARG A 81 -6.67 -15.44 -5.88
N GLY A 82 -5.91 -16.40 -5.38
CA GLY A 82 -4.80 -16.98 -6.13
C GLY A 82 -3.66 -15.99 -6.37
N HIS A 83 -2.99 -16.14 -7.52
CA HIS A 83 -1.80 -15.36 -7.86
C HIS A 83 -2.05 -13.87 -8.01
N ALA A 84 -3.28 -13.44 -8.31
CA ALA A 84 -3.63 -12.01 -8.38
C ALA A 84 -3.29 -11.27 -7.07
N VAL A 85 -3.49 -11.91 -5.92
CA VAL A 85 -3.16 -11.32 -4.62
C VAL A 85 -1.64 -11.18 -4.43
N THR A 86 -0.87 -12.18 -4.89
CA THR A 86 0.59 -12.16 -4.80
C THR A 86 1.20 -11.11 -5.73
N TRP A 87 0.71 -11.00 -6.96
CA TRP A 87 1.15 -9.97 -7.90
C TRP A 87 0.83 -8.57 -7.40
N ALA A 88 -0.38 -8.36 -6.87
CA ALA A 88 -0.75 -7.08 -6.25
C ALA A 88 0.15 -6.75 -5.06
N ALA A 89 0.46 -7.72 -4.20
CA ALA A 89 1.37 -7.50 -3.08
C ALA A 89 2.78 -7.10 -3.53
N TRP A 90 3.34 -7.72 -4.57
CA TRP A 90 4.63 -7.31 -5.15
C TRP A 90 4.58 -5.90 -5.72
N ALA A 91 3.54 -5.59 -6.49
CA ALA A 91 3.33 -4.27 -7.06
C ALA A 91 3.23 -3.18 -5.98
N ILE A 92 2.47 -3.44 -4.91
CA ILE A 92 2.34 -2.57 -3.74
C ILE A 92 3.70 -2.35 -3.07
N VAL A 93 4.48 -3.41 -2.84
CA VAL A 93 5.80 -3.28 -2.21
C VAL A 93 6.75 -2.46 -3.09
N ALA A 94 6.75 -2.68 -4.40
CA ALA A 94 7.56 -1.90 -5.34
C ALA A 94 7.16 -0.42 -5.33
N PHE A 95 5.86 -0.13 -5.34
CA PHE A 95 5.35 1.25 -5.27
C PHE A 95 5.71 1.92 -3.93
N LEU A 96 5.54 1.23 -2.81
CA LEU A 96 5.92 1.75 -1.49
C LEU A 96 7.44 1.94 -1.36
N ALA A 97 8.25 1.06 -1.95
CA ALA A 97 9.70 1.26 -2.01
C ALA A 97 10.07 2.53 -2.80
N PHE A 98 9.39 2.76 -3.93
CA PHE A 98 9.53 3.99 -4.70
C PHE A 98 9.12 5.23 -3.90
N VAL A 99 7.97 5.19 -3.22
CA VAL A 99 7.53 6.29 -2.33
C VAL A 99 8.51 6.49 -1.18
N ALA A 100 9.08 5.43 -0.62
CA ALA A 100 10.08 5.54 0.44
C ALA A 100 11.39 6.17 -0.03
N VAL A 101 11.71 6.12 -1.33
CA VAL A 101 12.84 6.86 -1.94
C VAL A 101 12.47 8.33 -2.16
N LEU A 102 11.23 8.62 -2.56
CA LEU A 102 10.74 9.99 -2.75
C LEU A 102 10.54 10.74 -1.44
N GLY A 103 9.90 10.15 -0.43
CA GLY A 103 9.47 10.84 0.77
C GLY A 103 8.07 11.46 0.64
N TYR A 104 7.54 12.01 1.74
CA TYR A 104 6.20 12.61 1.80
C TYR A 104 6.20 14.13 1.62
N GLY A 105 7.34 14.74 1.30
CA GLY A 105 7.42 16.19 1.09
C GLY A 105 7.45 17.03 2.35
N PHE A 106 7.66 16.43 3.53
CA PHE A 106 7.84 17.19 4.76
C PHE A 106 9.27 17.75 4.85
N PRO A 107 9.44 19.03 5.19
CA PRO A 107 10.76 19.62 5.39
C PRO A 107 11.44 19.04 6.63
N THR A 108 12.75 18.83 6.52
CA THR A 108 13.57 18.12 7.51
C THR A 108 14.96 18.77 7.61
N SER A 109 15.49 18.85 8.82
CA SER A 109 16.81 19.41 9.13
C SER A 109 17.94 18.37 9.21
N GLY A 110 17.60 17.08 9.17
CA GLY A 110 18.58 15.99 9.24
C GLY A 110 17.98 14.61 8.96
N VAL A 111 18.86 13.60 8.90
CA VAL A 111 18.54 12.23 8.46
C VAL A 111 17.48 11.54 9.32
N VAL A 112 17.55 11.71 10.65
CA VAL A 112 16.59 11.08 11.57
C VAL A 112 15.19 11.68 11.39
N GLU A 113 15.11 13.01 11.27
CA GLU A 113 13.83 13.69 11.05
C GLU A 113 13.22 13.29 9.70
N ASP A 114 14.05 13.17 8.65
CA ASP A 114 13.63 12.68 7.34
C ASP A 114 13.11 11.24 7.38
N LEU A 115 13.84 10.34 8.05
CA LEU A 115 13.37 8.98 8.25
C LEU A 115 12.00 8.95 8.92
N LEU A 116 11.80 9.71 10.00
CA LEU A 116 10.55 9.71 10.77
C LEU A 116 9.38 10.33 9.99
N LYS A 117 9.58 11.47 9.33
CA LYS A 117 8.50 12.21 8.68
C LYS A 117 8.17 11.69 7.28
N ASN A 118 9.18 11.31 6.50
CA ASN A 118 9.01 11.03 5.08
C ASN A 118 9.00 9.55 4.72
N ARG A 119 9.53 8.66 5.58
CA ARG A 119 9.84 7.27 5.14
C ARG A 119 9.31 6.19 6.04
N LEU A 120 9.34 6.39 7.36
CA LEU A 120 9.08 5.34 8.33
C LEU A 120 7.70 4.71 8.12
N ALA A 121 6.66 5.52 7.94
CA ALA A 121 5.31 5.01 7.70
C ALA A 121 5.25 4.14 6.43
N THR A 122 5.85 4.59 5.32
CA THR A 122 5.90 3.84 4.06
C THR A 122 6.69 2.54 4.19
N ILE A 123 7.82 2.55 4.91
CA ILE A 123 8.63 1.36 5.18
C ILE A 123 7.83 0.35 6.01
N VAL A 124 7.18 0.81 7.09
CA VAL A 124 6.33 -0.02 7.95
C VAL A 124 5.18 -0.62 7.14
N MET A 125 4.56 0.18 6.27
CA MET A 125 3.55 -0.31 5.34
C MET A 125 4.12 -1.42 4.42
N GLY A 126 5.22 -1.16 3.72
CA GLY A 126 5.86 -2.15 2.84
C GLY A 126 6.16 -3.48 3.55
N LEU A 127 6.69 -3.42 4.77
CA LEU A 127 6.98 -4.59 5.59
C LEU A 127 5.71 -5.33 6.04
N ALA A 128 4.63 -4.61 6.34
CA ALA A 128 3.35 -5.21 6.72
C ALA A 128 2.71 -6.05 5.60
N VAL A 129 3.12 -5.87 4.35
CA VAL A 129 2.67 -6.66 3.19
C VAL A 129 3.38 -8.02 3.09
N ALA A 130 4.55 -8.19 3.73
CA ALA A 130 5.37 -9.40 3.61
C ALA A 130 4.64 -10.74 3.83
N PRO A 131 3.66 -10.86 4.75
CA PRO A 131 2.88 -12.09 4.91
C PRO A 131 2.05 -12.50 3.68
N LEU A 132 1.82 -11.60 2.73
CA LEU A 132 1.13 -11.89 1.46
C LEU A 132 2.08 -12.44 0.38
N LEU A 133 3.38 -12.18 0.51
CA LEU A 133 4.41 -12.63 -0.44
C LEU A 133 4.88 -14.07 -0.18
N THR A 134 4.52 -14.64 0.98
CA THR A 134 5.00 -15.94 1.41
C THR A 134 3.87 -16.97 1.54
N GLY A 135 4.18 -18.22 1.21
CA GLY A 135 3.25 -19.34 1.30
C GLY A 135 2.28 -19.42 0.10
N PRO A 136 1.31 -20.34 0.16
CA PRO A 136 0.47 -20.63 -0.99
C PRO A 136 -0.47 -19.45 -1.33
N PRO A 137 -0.88 -19.35 -2.61
CA PRO A 137 -1.83 -18.34 -3.06
C PRO A 137 -3.12 -18.39 -2.22
N PRO A 138 -3.62 -17.25 -1.74
CA PRO A 138 -4.72 -17.23 -0.79
C PRO A 138 -6.07 -17.48 -1.48
N ALA A 139 -7.00 -18.08 -0.73
CA ALA A 139 -8.40 -18.17 -1.13
C ALA A 139 -9.05 -16.77 -1.26
N GLY A 140 -10.23 -16.72 -1.88
CA GLY A 140 -11.03 -15.49 -1.98
C GLY A 140 -11.26 -14.83 -0.62
N ILE A 141 -11.33 -13.49 -0.58
CA ILE A 141 -11.40 -12.75 0.70
C ILE A 141 -12.60 -13.17 1.58
N GLY A 142 -13.75 -13.48 0.98
CA GLY A 142 -14.92 -13.98 1.71
C GLY A 142 -14.70 -15.36 2.34
N ALA A 143 -14.00 -16.27 1.65
CA ALA A 143 -13.63 -17.57 2.20
C ALA A 143 -12.60 -17.43 3.34
N ALA A 144 -11.64 -16.52 3.19
CA ALA A 144 -10.66 -16.21 4.24
C ALA A 144 -11.36 -15.70 5.52
N TRP A 145 -12.33 -14.80 5.39
CA TRP A 145 -13.11 -14.31 6.54
C TRP A 145 -14.03 -15.36 7.16
N ARG A 146 -14.61 -16.27 6.36
CA ARG A 146 -15.39 -17.40 6.90
C ARG A 146 -14.50 -18.37 7.69
N ALA A 147 -13.35 -18.73 7.15
CA ALA A 147 -12.38 -19.58 7.84
C ALA A 147 -11.90 -18.95 9.15
N ALA A 148 -11.63 -17.64 9.14
CA ALA A 148 -11.24 -16.90 10.33
C ALA A 148 -12.32 -16.90 11.43
N ARG A 149 -13.60 -16.76 11.05
CA ARG A 149 -14.73 -16.76 11.99
C ARG A 149 -15.08 -18.15 12.53
N GLY A 150 -15.10 -19.18 11.68
CA GLY A 150 -15.42 -20.55 12.06
C GLY A 150 -14.41 -21.18 13.02
N ALA A 151 -13.14 -20.75 12.96
CA ALA A 151 -12.13 -21.18 13.92
C ALA A 151 -12.31 -20.56 15.33
N GLY A 152 -12.98 -19.41 15.42
CA GLY A 152 -13.26 -18.73 16.69
C GLY A 152 -14.39 -19.38 17.51
N SER A 153 -15.41 -19.91 16.83
CA SER A 153 -16.53 -20.61 17.47
C SER A 153 -16.13 -21.96 18.05
N ALA A 154 -15.32 -22.75 17.32
CA ALA A 154 -14.81 -24.03 17.81
C ALA A 154 -13.97 -23.91 19.10
N ARG A 155 -13.24 -22.79 19.28
CA ARG A 155 -12.44 -22.52 20.48
C ARG A 155 -13.25 -22.09 21.70
N ARG A 156 -14.44 -21.49 21.51
CA ARG A 156 -15.33 -21.11 22.62
C ARG A 156 -16.12 -22.31 23.15
N GLY A 157 -16.52 -23.24 22.29
CA GLY A 157 -17.23 -24.46 22.69
C GLY A 157 -16.37 -25.43 23.53
N GLY A 158 -15.06 -25.48 23.29
CA GLY A 158 -14.15 -26.38 24.02
C GLY A 158 -13.66 -25.89 25.39
N ARG A 159 -14.03 -24.68 25.83
CA ARG A 159 -13.65 -24.12 27.16
C ARG A 159 -14.77 -24.17 28.19
N GLY A 160 -15.93 -24.73 27.85
CA GLY A 160 -17.08 -24.89 28.76
C GLY A 160 -17.33 -26.32 29.24
N ALA A 161 -16.41 -27.25 28.95
CA ALA A 161 -16.48 -28.65 29.39
C ALA A 161 -15.24 -28.95 30.24
N GLY A 162 -15.29 -28.59 31.51
CA GLY A 162 -14.24 -28.82 32.50
C GLY A 162 -14.76 -28.49 33.89
#